data_AF-X0S5Q9-F1
#
_entry.id   AF-X0S5Q9-F1
#
_cell.length_a   1.000
_cell.length_b   1.000
_cell.length_c   1.000
_cell.angle_alpha   90.00
_cell.angle_beta   90.00
_cell.angle_gamma   90.00
#
_symmetry.space_group_name_H-M   'P 1'
#
loop_
_entity.id
_entity.type
_entity.pdbx_description
1 polymer ?
#
loop_
_entity_poly.entity_id
_entity_poly.type
_entity_poly.pdbx_seq_one_letter_code
_entity_poly.pdbx_strand_id
1 'polypeptide(L)'
;DMTDLEVKVVQGEKQLETIISKGMGMFTELYDELPTIDPKYRNRHLETTALIMGHTLDAVKHKTEHQLKRKKQRMEEAGFGKPEGGAKIGTANFYGSREEIMKMMNDAQNVDVPPESESE
;
A
#
# COMPACT_ATOMS: atom_id res chain seq x y z
N ASP A 1 -22.31 -11.29 -3.73
CA ASP A 1 -21.96 -10.68 -2.43
C ASP A 1 -20.50 -10.29 -2.37
N MET A 2 -20.21 -8.99 -2.24
CA MET A 2 -18.85 -8.49 -1.96
C MET A 2 -18.41 -8.77 -0.52
N THR A 3 -19.36 -8.86 0.42
CA THR A 3 -19.15 -9.18 1.84
C THR A 3 -18.54 -10.58 2.04
N ASP A 4 -19.00 -11.57 1.29
CA ASP A 4 -18.47 -12.94 1.35
C ASP A 4 -17.02 -13.04 0.88
N LEU A 5 -16.62 -12.18 -0.05
CA LEU A 5 -15.24 -12.13 -0.55
C LEU A 5 -14.32 -11.53 0.51
N GLU A 6 -14.73 -10.45 1.17
CA GLU A 6 -13.95 -9.81 2.24
C GLU A 6 -13.73 -10.75 3.42
N VAL A 7 -14.77 -11.48 3.84
CA VAL A 7 -14.67 -12.47 4.92
C VAL A 7 -13.66 -13.57 4.57
N LYS A 8 -13.69 -14.09 3.34
CA LYS A 8 -12.74 -15.11 2.87
C LYS A 8 -11.31 -14.59 2.85
N VAL A 9 -11.09 -13.34 2.42
CA VAL A 9 -9.75 -12.74 2.41
C VAL A 9 -9.20 -12.57 3.81
N VAL A 10 -10.01 -12.06 4.76
CA VAL A 10 -9.59 -11.92 6.17
C VAL A 10 -9.28 -13.27 6.80
N GLN A 11 -10.09 -14.30 6.52
CA GLN A 11 -9.82 -15.66 6.99
C GLN A 11 -8.52 -16.22 6.40
N GLY A 12 -8.28 -16.01 5.10
CA GLY A 12 -7.03 -16.39 4.44
C GLY A 12 -5.81 -15.69 5.05
N GLU A 13 -5.92 -14.40 5.37
CA GLU A 13 -4.85 -13.65 6.05
C GLU A 13 -4.56 -14.21 7.45
N LYS A 14 -5.59 -14.54 8.24
CA LYS A 14 -5.42 -15.20 9.55
C LYS A 14 -4.79 -16.59 9.46
N GLN A 15 -5.19 -17.37 8.46
CA GLN A 15 -4.58 -18.69 8.22
C GLN A 15 -3.11 -18.56 7.86
N LEU A 16 -2.76 -17.60 7.00
CA LEU A 16 -1.37 -17.32 6.61
C LEU A 16 -0.52 -16.89 7.82
N GLU A 17 -1.05 -16.03 8.69
CA GLU A 17 -0.39 -15.64 9.94
C GLU A 17 -0.17 -16.82 10.89
N THR A 18 -1.13 -17.73 10.95
CA THR A 18 -1.01 -18.96 11.74
C THR A 18 0.09 -19.86 11.19
N ILE A 19 0.18 -20.03 9.87
CA ILE A 19 1.23 -20.83 9.21
C ILE A 19 2.60 -20.23 9.50
N ILE A 20 2.75 -18.91 9.35
CA ILE A 20 4.01 -18.21 9.62
C ILE A 20 4.42 -18.40 11.08
N SER A 21 3.50 -18.19 12.02
CA SER A 21 3.78 -18.31 13.45
C SER A 21 4.18 -19.73 13.84
N LYS A 22 3.48 -20.74 13.31
CA LYS A 22 3.81 -22.16 13.52
C LYS A 22 5.16 -22.52 12.91
N GLY A 23 5.43 -22.09 11.68
CA GLY A 23 6.68 -22.36 10.99
C GLY A 23 7.89 -21.76 11.70
N MET A 24 7.76 -20.52 12.19
CA MET A 24 8.79 -19.88 13.02
C MET A 24 8.99 -20.61 14.35
N GLY A 25 7.91 -21.02 15.02
CA GLY A 25 7.99 -21.79 16.27
C GLY A 25 8.69 -23.14 16.07
N MET A 26 8.30 -23.89 15.04
CA MET A 26 8.92 -25.17 14.68
C MET A 26 10.40 -25.00 14.32
N PHE A 27 10.76 -23.91 13.63
CA PHE A 27 12.17 -23.62 13.35
C PHE A 27 12.98 -23.44 14.64
N THR A 28 12.46 -22.67 15.60
CA THR A 28 13.12 -22.48 16.89
C THR A 28 13.25 -23.80 17.65
N GLU A 29 12.19 -24.59 17.74
CA GLU A 29 12.21 -25.91 18.38
C GLU A 29 13.27 -26.82 17.75
N LEU A 30 13.28 -26.94 16.41
CA LEU A 30 14.26 -27.78 15.71
C LEU A 30 15.69 -27.26 15.86
N TYR A 31 15.89 -25.95 15.87
CA TYR A 31 17.21 -25.37 16.07
C TYR A 31 17.73 -25.64 17.49
N ASP A 32 16.87 -25.53 18.49
CA ASP A 32 17.21 -25.78 19.90
C ASP A 32 17.47 -27.28 20.17
N GLU A 33 16.82 -28.18 19.42
CA GLU A 33 17.06 -29.63 19.48
C GLU A 33 18.39 -30.06 18.85
N LEU A 34 18.94 -29.28 17.91
CA LEU A 34 20.13 -29.62 17.12
C LEU A 34 21.34 -30.14 17.94
N PRO A 35 21.68 -29.58 19.13
CA PRO A 35 22.80 -30.07 19.94
C PRO A 35 22.57 -31.50 20.47
N THR A 36 21.32 -31.88 20.71
CA THR A 36 20.91 -33.18 21.27
C THR A 36 20.80 -34.28 20.22
N ILE A 37 20.72 -33.91 18.94
CA ILE A 37 20.68 -34.86 17.82
C ILE A 37 22.04 -35.54 17.68
N ASP A 38 22.02 -36.88 17.57
CA ASP A 38 23.21 -37.69 17.27
C ASP A 38 23.87 -37.16 15.98
N PRO A 39 25.20 -36.95 15.97
CA PRO A 39 25.95 -36.45 14.82
C PRO A 39 25.59 -37.09 13.48
N LYS A 40 25.26 -38.39 13.46
CA LYS A 40 24.87 -39.14 12.25
C LYS A 40 23.60 -38.59 11.60
N TYR A 41 22.69 -38.01 12.37
CA TYR A 41 21.39 -37.51 11.88
C TYR A 41 21.32 -35.99 11.75
N ARG A 42 22.34 -35.25 12.21
CA ARG A 42 22.35 -33.77 12.20
C ARG A 42 22.15 -33.16 10.83
N ASN A 43 22.77 -33.71 9.78
CA ASN A 43 22.61 -33.16 8.42
C ASN A 43 21.15 -33.25 7.96
N ARG A 44 20.51 -34.41 8.16
CA ARG A 44 19.09 -34.58 7.82
C ARG A 44 18.18 -33.67 8.65
N HIS A 45 18.52 -33.46 9.92
CA HIS A 45 17.81 -32.53 10.79
C HIS A 45 17.91 -31.09 10.30
N LEU A 46 19.11 -30.66 9.89
CA LEU A 46 19.34 -29.34 9.29
C LEU A 46 18.61 -29.16 7.96
N GLU A 47 18.59 -30.18 7.10
CA GLU A 47 17.81 -30.16 5.85
C GLU A 47 16.31 -29.97 6.13
N THR A 48 15.78 -30.69 7.10
CA THR A 48 14.37 -30.59 7.51
C THR A 48 14.05 -29.20 8.07
N THR A 49 14.95 -28.68 8.91
CA THR A 49 14.85 -27.33 9.48
C THR A 49 14.87 -26.26 8.38
N ALA A 50 15.75 -26.41 7.39
CA ALA A 50 15.85 -25.51 6.25
C ALA A 50 14.59 -25.56 5.37
N LEU A 51 13.99 -26.74 5.15
CA LEU A 51 12.73 -26.88 4.42
C LEU A 51 11.58 -26.16 5.11
N ILE A 52 11.45 -26.33 6.43
CA ILE A 52 10.41 -25.65 7.22
C ILE A 52 10.60 -24.14 7.15
N MET A 53 11.84 -23.66 7.29
CA MET A 53 12.15 -22.24 7.15
C MET A 53 11.84 -21.71 5.75
N GLY A 54 12.17 -22.48 4.71
CA GLY A 54 11.84 -22.13 3.32
C GLY A 54 10.34 -21.94 3.10
N HIS A 55 9.51 -22.89 3.52
CA HIS A 55 8.06 -22.77 3.44
C HIS A 55 7.49 -21.61 4.25
N THR A 56 8.08 -21.33 5.41
CA THR A 56 7.70 -20.19 6.26
C THR A 56 8.00 -18.87 5.54
N LEU A 57 9.18 -18.75 4.92
CA LEU A 57 9.58 -17.59 4.14
C LEU A 57 8.69 -17.38 2.91
N ASP A 58 8.30 -18.45 2.22
CA ASP A 58 7.36 -18.36 1.09
C ASP A 58 6.01 -17.79 1.54
N ALA A 59 5.49 -18.21 2.70
CA ALA A 59 4.27 -17.66 3.28
C ALA A 59 4.42 -16.17 3.64
N VAL A 60 5.56 -15.77 4.22
CA VAL A 60 5.87 -14.36 4.52
C VAL A 60 5.95 -13.52 3.26
N LYS A 61 6.60 -14.03 2.21
CA LYS A 61 6.72 -13.36 0.91
C LYS A 61 5.33 -13.15 0.30
N HIS A 62 4.51 -14.19 0.25
CA HIS A 62 3.15 -14.11 -0.26
C HIS A 62 2.31 -13.07 0.52
N LYS A 63 2.41 -13.05 1.85
CA LYS A 63 1.74 -12.03 2.70
C LYS A 63 2.16 -10.62 2.31
N THR A 64 3.46 -10.41 2.16
CA THR A 64 4.05 -9.09 1.90
C THR A 64 3.69 -8.59 0.51
N GLU A 65 3.75 -9.44 -0.51
CA GLU A 65 3.34 -9.11 -1.88
C GLU A 65 1.85 -8.75 -1.94
N HIS A 66 1.00 -9.50 -1.25
CA HIS A 66 -0.44 -9.21 -1.17
C HIS A 66 -0.72 -7.86 -0.49
N GLN A 67 -0.05 -7.56 0.63
CA GLN A 67 -0.17 -6.28 1.31
C GLN A 67 0.32 -5.11 0.45
N LEU A 68 1.43 -5.29 -0.26
CA LEU A 68 1.97 -4.30 -1.19
C LEU A 68 0.98 -4.02 -2.33
N LYS A 69 0.40 -5.08 -2.91
CA LYS A 69 -0.62 -4.96 -3.97
C LYS A 69 -1.85 -4.20 -3.48
N ARG A 70 -2.37 -4.54 -2.29
CA ARG A 70 -3.50 -3.82 -1.66
C ARG A 70 -3.17 -2.35 -1.41
N LYS A 71 -1.96 -2.06 -0.89
CA LYS A 71 -1.53 -0.67 -0.66
C LYS A 71 -1.43 0.10 -1.96
N LYS A 72 -0.88 -0.50 -3.01
CA LYS A 72 -0.78 0.10 -4.34
C LYS A 72 -2.15 0.43 -4.92
N GLN A 73 -3.11 -0.51 -4.86
CA GLN A 73 -4.50 -0.29 -5.29
C GLN A 73 -5.15 0.88 -4.55
N ARG A 74 -5.03 0.94 -3.22
CA ARG A 74 -5.58 2.05 -2.43
C ARG A 74 -4.94 3.40 -2.78
N MET A 75 -3.64 3.42 -3.10
CA MET A 75 -2.97 4.67 -3.55
C MET A 75 -3.45 5.10 -4.94
N GLU A 76 -3.67 4.15 -5.84
CA GLU A 76 -4.25 4.43 -7.16
C GLU A 76 -5.67 4.99 -7.00
N GLU A 77 -6.53 4.34 -6.21
CA GLU A 77 -7.89 4.81 -5.89
C GLU A 77 -7.92 6.18 -5.21
N ALA A 78 -7.01 6.44 -4.25
CA ALA A 78 -6.89 7.75 -3.61
C ALA A 78 -6.40 8.84 -4.59
N GLY A 79 -5.60 8.47 -5.60
CA GLY A 79 -5.18 9.36 -6.67
C GLY A 79 -6.31 9.77 -7.63
N PHE A 80 -7.42 9.01 -7.66
CA PHE A 80 -8.65 9.35 -8.40
C PHE A 80 -9.61 10.27 -7.61
N GLY A 81 -9.24 10.68 -6.40
CA GLY A 81 -9.95 11.67 -5.58
C GLY A 81 -9.56 13.13 -5.83
N LYS A 82 -9.11 13.51 -7.04
CA LYS A 82 -9.13 14.93 -7.42
C LYS A 82 -10.60 15.35 -7.61
N PRO A 83 -11.05 16.45 -7.00
CA PRO A 83 -12.46 16.80 -6.97
C PRO A 83 -12.94 17.14 -8.38
N GLU A 84 -13.90 16.37 -8.89
CA GLU A 84 -14.81 16.88 -9.91
C GLU A 84 -15.96 17.59 -9.20
N GLY A 85 -15.98 18.92 -9.32
CA GLY A 85 -17.14 19.72 -8.97
C GLY A 85 -16.85 21.18 -8.67
N GLY A 86 -16.48 21.97 -9.69
CA GLY A 86 -16.78 23.41 -9.64
C GLY A 86 -15.68 24.43 -9.96
N ALA A 87 -14.87 24.22 -11.00
CA ALA A 87 -14.41 25.36 -11.80
C ALA A 87 -14.26 24.88 -13.24
N LYS A 88 -15.22 25.23 -14.09
CA LYS A 88 -15.14 25.01 -15.52
C LYS A 88 -13.94 25.80 -16.06
N ILE A 89 -12.80 25.16 -16.19
CA ILE A 89 -11.82 25.58 -17.19
C ILE A 89 -11.63 24.36 -18.06
N GLY A 90 -12.51 24.29 -19.06
CA GLY A 90 -12.48 23.22 -20.05
C GLY A 90 -11.09 23.08 -20.64
N THR A 91 -10.81 21.87 -21.08
CA THR A 91 -9.82 21.55 -22.10
C THR A 91 -10.07 22.41 -23.34
N ALA A 92 -9.70 23.68 -23.27
CA ALA A 92 -9.48 24.49 -24.43
C ALA A 92 -8.01 24.30 -24.75
N ASN A 93 -7.74 23.64 -25.87
CA ASN A 93 -6.47 23.81 -26.59
C ASN A 93 -6.31 25.30 -26.87
N PHE A 94 -5.72 26.04 -25.94
CA PHE A 94 -5.55 27.48 -26.05
C PHE A 94 -4.34 27.74 -26.97
N TYR A 95 -4.61 27.82 -28.27
CA TYR A 95 -3.69 28.37 -29.27
C TYR A 95 -3.80 29.92 -29.31
N GLY A 96 -3.80 30.56 -28.13
CA GLY A 96 -3.79 32.03 -28.02
C GLY A 96 -2.35 32.54 -27.95
N SER A 97 -2.06 33.65 -28.63
CA SER A 97 -0.71 34.24 -28.61
C SER A 97 -0.36 34.71 -27.19
N ARG A 98 0.94 34.79 -26.91
CA ARG A 98 1.49 35.19 -25.61
C ARG A 98 0.92 36.51 -25.08
N GLU A 99 0.50 37.42 -25.98
CA GLU A 99 -0.14 38.69 -25.60
C GLU A 99 -1.51 38.51 -24.91
N GLU A 100 -2.33 37.53 -25.31
CA GLU A 100 -3.65 37.31 -24.70
C GLU A 100 -3.55 36.75 -23.27
N ILE A 101 -2.53 35.93 -23.02
CA ILE A 101 -2.24 35.38 -21.68
C ILE A 101 -1.79 36.50 -20.74
N MET A 102 -0.94 37.41 -21.22
CA MET A 102 -0.47 38.57 -20.44
C MET A 102 -1.61 39.53 -20.08
N LYS A 103 -2.60 39.70 -20.98
CA LYS A 103 -3.76 40.56 -20.72
C LYS A 103 -4.66 39.98 -19.62
N MET A 104 -4.91 38.68 -19.63
CA MET A 104 -5.69 38.00 -18.59
C MET A 104 -5.00 38.01 -17.21
N MET A 105 -3.66 37.95 -17.16
CA MET A 105 -2.93 38.09 -15.89
C MET A 105 -3.00 39.51 -15.33
N ASN A 106 -2.96 40.53 -16.19
CA ASN A 106 -3.08 41.93 -15.76
C ASN A 106 -4.49 42.26 -15.27
N ASP A 107 -5.53 41.74 -15.92
CA ASP A 107 -6.92 41.97 -15.50
C ASP A 107 -7.22 41.29 -14.14
N ALA A 108 -6.48 40.25 -13.76
CA ALA A 108 -6.62 39.57 -12.46
C ALA A 108 -5.95 40.31 -11.28
N GLN A 109 -5.07 41.29 -11.53
CA GLN A 109 -4.39 42.06 -10.48
C GLN A 109 -5.16 43.30 -10.01
N ASN A 110 -6.17 43.76 -10.74
CA ASN A 110 -7.03 44.88 -10.32
C ASN A 110 -8.31 44.36 -9.66
N VAL A 111 -8.18 43.76 -8.48
CA VAL A 111 -9.33 43.58 -7.59
C VAL A 111 -9.40 44.83 -6.71
N ASP A 112 -10.33 45.72 -7.06
CA ASP A 112 -10.68 46.93 -6.31
C ASP A 112 -11.08 46.51 -4.88
N VAL A 113 -10.30 46.93 -3.88
CA VAL A 113 -10.61 46.71 -2.47
C VAL A 113 -11.68 47.74 -2.08
N PRO A 114 -12.90 47.33 -1.69
CA PRO A 114 -13.94 48.28 -1.28
C PRO A 114 -13.48 49.04 -0.01
N PRO A 115 -13.80 50.34 0.13
CA PRO A 115 -13.36 51.12 1.27
C PRO A 115 -14.00 50.57 2.55
N GLU A 116 -13.19 50.44 3.60
CA GLU A 116 -13.65 50.06 4.93
C GLU A 116 -14.76 51.01 5.39
N SER A 117 -15.94 50.44 5.63
CA SER A 117 -17.08 51.12 6.21
C SER A 117 -16.74 51.62 7.62
N GLU A 118 -16.98 52.91 7.84
CA GLU A 118 -16.93 53.58 9.15
C GLU A 118 -17.64 52.74 10.22
N SER A 119 -16.92 52.45 11.30
CA SER A 119 -17.48 51.94 12.55
C SER A 119 -17.71 53.14 13.47
N GLU A 120 -18.91 53.20 14.05
CA GLU A 120 -19.50 54.23 14.93
C GLU A 120 -18.56 54.90 15.96
#